data_AF-A0AA97LLM9-F1
#
_entry.id   AF-A0AA97LLM9-F1
#
_cell.length_a   1.000
_cell.length_b   1.000
_cell.length_c   1.000
_cell.angle_alpha   90.00
_cell.angle_beta   90.00
_cell.angle_gamma   90.00
#
_symmetry.space_group_name_H-M   'P 1'
#
loop_
_entity.id
_entity.type
_entity.pdbx_description
1 polymer ?
#
loop_
_entity_poly.entity_id
_entity_poly.type
_entity_poly.pdbx_seq_one_letter_code
_entity_poly.pdbx_strand_id
1 'polypeptide(L)'
;MIRTCLFLVTFYHVVVSDLVQLQKMYGRIASPDFPNVYPNSKERTWNITVPDGYIIRIYFTHFNLELSYQCEYDYVKMRSGGKVLATLCGHESTDTEEAPGDKTYHSVDNNLAVTFRSDYSNENEFTGFEAFYAAEDMDECQQLINSEPICDHHCHNYLGGFYCSCRIGYLLHKNRRTCTA
;
A
#
# COMPACT_ATOMS: atom_id res chain seq x y z
N MET A 1 7.09 -23.75 56.79
CA MET A 1 6.47 -22.43 56.56
C MET A 1 7.01 -21.87 55.25
N ILE A 2 6.27 -22.08 54.16
CA ILE A 2 6.64 -21.66 52.80
C ILE A 2 6.05 -20.25 52.60
N ARG A 3 6.90 -19.25 52.39
CA ARG A 3 6.48 -17.91 51.98
C ARG A 3 6.48 -17.86 50.45
N THR A 4 5.31 -18.03 49.85
CA THR A 4 5.10 -17.84 48.42
C THR A 4 5.09 -16.34 48.13
N CYS A 5 6.09 -15.86 47.39
CA CYS A 5 6.15 -14.49 46.89
C CYS A 5 5.29 -14.42 45.61
N LEU A 6 4.13 -13.75 45.67
CA LEU A 6 3.36 -13.45 44.47
C LEU A 6 4.07 -12.34 43.69
N PHE A 7 4.68 -12.70 42.56
CA PHE A 7 5.07 -11.72 41.55
C PHE A 7 3.81 -11.30 40.78
N LEU A 8 3.33 -10.08 41.04
CA LEU A 8 2.36 -9.42 40.18
C LEU A 8 3.08 -9.05 38.87
N VAL A 9 2.88 -9.86 37.84
CA VAL A 9 3.27 -9.50 36.48
C VAL A 9 2.25 -8.48 35.99
N THR A 10 2.59 -7.19 36.05
CA THR A 10 1.86 -6.16 35.32
C THR A 10 2.11 -6.41 33.84
N PHE A 11 1.14 -7.00 33.16
CA PHE A 11 1.09 -6.97 31.70
C PHE A 11 0.90 -5.51 31.29
N TYR A 12 2.00 -4.83 30.96
CA TYR A 12 1.90 -3.71 30.04
C TYR A 12 1.28 -4.28 28.77
N HIS A 13 0.02 -3.95 28.50
CA HIS A 13 -0.52 -4.09 27.16
C HIS A 13 0.31 -3.14 26.29
N VAL A 14 1.42 -3.65 25.75
CA VAL A 14 2.04 -3.07 24.58
C VAL A 14 0.95 -3.13 23.52
N VAL A 15 0.52 -1.95 23.06
CA VAL A 15 -0.34 -1.83 21.89
C VAL A 15 0.45 -2.46 20.74
N VAL A 16 0.21 -3.74 20.47
CA VAL A 16 0.66 -4.39 19.26
C VAL A 16 -0.33 -3.91 18.21
N SER A 17 0.09 -2.98 17.37
CA SER A 17 -0.65 -2.63 16.16
C SER A 17 -0.98 -3.93 15.41
N ASP A 18 -2.25 -4.09 15.04
CA ASP A 18 -2.69 -5.30 14.33
C ASP A 18 -2.15 -5.26 12.89
N LEU A 19 -0.96 -5.85 12.72
CA LEU A 19 -0.27 -5.95 11.45
C LEU A 19 -0.66 -7.24 10.72
N VAL A 20 -1.22 -7.10 9.52
CA VAL A 20 -1.60 -8.20 8.65
C VAL A 20 -0.67 -8.22 7.44
N GLN A 21 -0.01 -9.36 7.19
CA GLN A 21 0.85 -9.56 6.03
C GLN A 21 0.05 -10.21 4.90
N LEU A 22 0.05 -9.60 3.72
CA LEU A 22 -0.66 -10.08 2.52
C LEU A 22 0.33 -10.24 1.36
N GLN A 23 0.45 -11.47 0.85
CA GLN A 23 1.44 -11.81 -0.19
C GLN A 23 0.82 -12.33 -1.50
N LYS A 24 -0.50 -12.24 -1.63
CA LYS A 24 -1.21 -12.69 -2.83
C LYS A 24 -1.19 -11.61 -3.90
N MET A 25 -1.24 -12.03 -5.17
CA MET A 25 -1.30 -11.16 -6.35
C MET A 25 -2.56 -10.27 -6.41
N TYR A 26 -3.58 -10.56 -5.61
CA TYR A 26 -4.75 -9.70 -5.44
C TYR A 26 -5.42 -10.01 -4.12
N GLY A 27 -6.26 -9.10 -3.66
CA GLY A 27 -7.01 -9.31 -2.44
C GLY A 27 -8.00 -8.19 -2.14
N ARG A 28 -8.70 -8.39 -1.04
CA ARG A 28 -9.71 -7.47 -0.49
C ARG A 28 -9.30 -7.12 0.92
N ILE A 29 -9.37 -5.85 1.27
CA ILE A 29 -9.23 -5.33 2.63
C ILE A 29 -10.45 -4.47 2.96
N ALA A 30 -10.79 -4.39 4.24
CA ALA A 30 -11.91 -3.60 4.70
C ALA A 30 -11.68 -3.14 6.14
N SER A 31 -12.35 -2.07 6.56
CA SER A 31 -12.39 -1.67 7.97
C SER A 31 -12.92 -2.80 8.85
N PRO A 32 -12.57 -2.82 10.15
CA PRO A 32 -13.18 -3.75 11.09
C PRO A 32 -14.71 -3.67 11.03
N ASP A 33 -15.37 -4.84 11.10
CA ASP A 33 -16.82 -5.02 11.13
C ASP A 33 -17.61 -4.60 9.86
N PHE A 34 -16.94 -4.13 8.81
CA PHE A 34 -17.57 -3.81 7.52
C PHE A 34 -18.47 -4.96 7.02
N PRO A 35 -19.72 -4.69 6.57
CA PRO A 35 -20.29 -3.39 6.23
C PRO A 35 -20.94 -2.62 7.40
N ASN A 36 -20.78 -3.10 8.63
CA ASN A 36 -21.28 -2.38 9.80
C ASN A 36 -20.35 -1.22 10.19
N VAL A 37 -20.81 -0.41 11.14
CA VAL A 37 -20.05 0.71 11.71
C VAL A 37 -18.75 0.20 12.33
N TYR A 38 -17.63 0.86 12.03
CA TYR A 38 -16.34 0.50 12.62
C TYR A 38 -16.26 0.92 14.10
N PRO A 39 -15.54 0.18 14.96
CA PRO A 39 -15.36 0.57 16.34
C PRO A 39 -14.32 1.69 16.52
N ASN A 40 -14.48 2.47 17.58
CA ASN A 40 -13.50 3.46 18.01
C ASN A 40 -12.20 2.78 18.49
N SER A 41 -11.11 3.54 18.49
CA SER A 41 -9.79 3.21 19.03
C SER A 41 -9.21 1.94 18.40
N LYS A 42 -9.38 1.83 17.09
CA LYS A 42 -8.81 0.74 16.30
C LYS A 42 -7.68 1.27 15.45
N GLU A 43 -6.65 0.45 15.34
CA GLU A 43 -5.59 0.63 14.38
C GLU A 43 -5.32 -0.71 13.71
N ARG A 44 -5.32 -0.72 12.38
CA ARG A 44 -5.02 -1.93 11.60
C ARG A 44 -4.16 -1.57 10.41
N THR A 45 -3.08 -2.33 10.22
CA THR A 45 -2.16 -2.14 9.10
C THR A 45 -2.13 -3.41 8.26
N TRP A 46 -2.37 -3.27 6.96
CA TRP A 46 -2.12 -4.31 5.97
C TRP A 46 -0.82 -3.99 5.23
N ASN A 47 0.17 -4.86 5.37
CA ASN A 47 1.38 -4.83 4.56
C ASN A 47 1.18 -5.78 3.38
N ILE A 48 0.93 -5.20 2.21
CA ILE A 48 0.75 -5.93 0.96
C ILE A 48 2.11 -5.98 0.27
N THR A 49 2.55 -7.16 -0.12
CA THR A 49 3.79 -7.37 -0.87
C THR A 49 3.50 -8.29 -2.04
N VAL A 50 3.93 -7.90 -3.23
CA VAL A 50 3.84 -8.69 -4.46
C VAL A 50 5.27 -9.06 -4.93
N PRO A 51 5.44 -10.02 -5.86
CA PRO A 51 6.77 -10.35 -6.37
C PRO A 51 7.50 -9.14 -6.96
N ASP A 52 8.83 -9.19 -6.99
CA ASP A 52 9.63 -8.19 -7.69
C ASP A 52 9.24 -8.12 -9.18
N GLY A 53 9.34 -6.94 -9.78
CA GLY A 53 8.84 -6.67 -11.14
C GLY A 53 7.35 -6.32 -11.20
N TYR A 54 6.65 -6.27 -10.06
CA TYR A 54 5.25 -5.83 -9.97
C TYR A 54 5.10 -4.63 -9.04
N ILE A 55 4.08 -3.81 -9.31
CA ILE A 55 3.54 -2.80 -8.42
C ILE A 55 2.12 -3.19 -7.98
N ILE A 56 1.59 -2.50 -6.98
CA ILE A 56 0.27 -2.76 -6.39
C ILE A 56 -0.66 -1.63 -6.80
N ARG A 57 -1.70 -1.97 -7.55
CA ARG A 57 -2.85 -1.11 -7.81
C ARG A 57 -3.92 -1.35 -6.75
N ILE A 58 -4.45 -0.29 -6.15
CA ILE A 58 -5.55 -0.34 -5.18
C ILE A 58 -6.62 0.70 -5.50
N TYR A 59 -7.88 0.34 -5.27
CA TYR A 59 -9.03 1.21 -5.40
C TYR A 59 -10.08 0.86 -4.33
N PHE A 60 -10.96 1.81 -4.04
CA PHE A 60 -12.00 1.67 -3.02
C PHE A 60 -13.36 1.48 -3.69
N THR A 61 -14.12 0.50 -3.22
CA THR A 61 -15.51 0.27 -3.65
C THR A 61 -16.51 0.90 -2.69
N HIS A 62 -16.08 1.17 -1.46
CA HIS A 62 -16.86 1.89 -0.46
C HIS A 62 -15.93 2.71 0.43
N PHE A 63 -16.34 3.93 0.78
CA PHE A 63 -15.60 4.79 1.70
C PHE A 63 -16.54 5.75 2.44
N ASN A 64 -16.57 5.65 3.76
CA ASN A 64 -17.37 6.47 4.65
C ASN A 64 -16.70 6.49 6.04
N LEU A 65 -15.81 7.45 6.25
CA LEU A 65 -15.10 7.68 7.51
C LEU A 65 -15.50 9.03 8.09
N GLU A 66 -15.21 9.23 9.37
CA GLU A 66 -15.30 10.56 9.99
C GLU A 66 -14.42 11.58 9.24
N LEU A 67 -14.98 12.77 9.02
CA LEU A 67 -14.26 13.89 8.41
C LEU A 67 -13.61 14.74 9.51
N SER A 68 -12.32 15.01 9.38
CA SER A 68 -11.56 15.88 10.29
C SER A 68 -10.50 16.65 9.53
N TYR A 69 -10.07 17.81 10.04
CA TYR A 69 -9.09 18.65 9.35
C TYR A 69 -7.80 17.87 9.09
N GLN A 70 -7.40 17.76 7.81
CA GLN A 70 -6.26 16.96 7.36
C GLN A 70 -6.30 15.48 7.81
N CYS A 71 -7.50 14.94 8.05
CA CYS A 71 -7.72 13.57 8.49
C CYS A 71 -6.96 13.21 9.78
N GLU A 72 -7.00 14.08 10.79
CA GLU A 72 -6.28 13.90 12.05
C GLU A 72 -6.92 12.89 13.00
N TYR A 73 -8.24 12.72 12.96
CA TYR A 73 -8.99 11.74 13.76
C TYR A 73 -8.93 10.36 13.09
N ASP A 74 -9.89 10.11 12.20
CA ASP A 74 -10.04 8.85 11.49
C ASP A 74 -9.44 8.93 10.09
N TYR A 75 -8.72 7.88 9.69
CA TYR A 75 -8.12 7.87 8.36
C TYR A 75 -7.80 6.47 7.82
N VAL A 76 -7.68 6.41 6.50
CA VAL A 76 -6.91 5.40 5.78
C VAL A 76 -5.66 6.04 5.19
N LYS A 77 -4.48 5.54 5.55
CA LYS A 77 -3.19 6.07 5.11
C LYS A 77 -2.41 5.04 4.32
N MET A 78 -1.98 5.42 3.12
CA MET A 78 -1.23 4.55 2.22
C MET A 78 0.22 5.00 2.12
N ARG A 79 1.16 4.06 2.26
CA ARG A 79 2.60 4.29 2.15
C ARG A 79 3.28 3.26 1.26
N SER A 80 4.22 3.71 0.43
CA SER A 80 5.07 2.86 -0.41
C SER A 80 6.37 3.60 -0.75
N GLY A 81 7.49 2.91 -0.94
CA GLY A 81 8.78 3.51 -1.27
C GLY A 81 9.25 4.58 -0.27
N GLY A 82 8.88 4.46 1.01
CA GLY A 82 9.18 5.44 2.06
C GLY A 82 8.38 6.75 1.99
N LYS A 83 7.39 6.86 1.09
CA LYS A 83 6.54 8.05 0.92
C LYS A 83 5.10 7.77 1.34
N VAL A 84 4.38 8.82 1.74
CA VAL A 84 2.92 8.78 1.90
C VAL A 84 2.30 9.03 0.53
N LEU A 85 1.46 8.10 0.07
CA LEU A 85 0.74 8.22 -1.19
C LEU A 85 -0.55 9.03 -1.02
N ALA A 86 -1.28 8.75 0.06
CA ALA A 86 -2.51 9.46 0.43
C ALA A 86 -2.81 9.27 1.92
N THR A 87 -3.53 10.25 2.48
CA THR A 87 -4.23 10.13 3.76
C THR A 87 -5.69 10.49 3.48
N LEU A 88 -6.59 9.54 3.70
CA LEU A 88 -7.98 9.60 3.25
C LEU A 88 -8.94 9.60 4.44
N CYS A 89 -9.97 10.42 4.40
CA CYS A 89 -11.05 10.46 5.40
C CYS A 89 -12.33 11.08 4.80
N GLY A 90 -13.40 11.17 5.60
CA GLY A 90 -14.69 11.64 5.12
C GLY A 90 -15.42 10.64 4.21
N HIS A 91 -16.46 11.13 3.54
CA HIS A 91 -17.23 10.39 2.53
C HIS A 91 -16.97 10.93 1.11
N GLU A 92 -16.84 12.26 0.99
CA GLU A 92 -16.55 13.00 -0.24
C GLU A 92 -15.38 13.96 0.04
N SER A 93 -14.60 14.28 -0.99
CA SER A 93 -13.45 15.20 -0.87
C SER A 93 -13.89 16.65 -0.60
N THR A 94 -13.08 17.37 0.15
CA THR A 94 -13.25 18.80 0.47
C THR A 94 -12.05 19.60 -0.04
N ASP A 95 -11.97 20.88 0.32
CA ASP A 95 -10.80 21.72 0.02
C ASP A 95 -9.53 21.27 0.77
N THR A 96 -9.69 20.59 1.91
CA THR A 96 -8.59 20.23 2.83
C THR A 96 -8.40 18.73 3.05
N GLU A 97 -9.43 17.92 2.75
CA GLU A 97 -9.44 16.46 2.93
C GLU A 97 -9.71 15.73 1.61
N GLU A 98 -9.17 14.52 1.50
CA GLU A 98 -9.35 13.65 0.32
C GLU A 98 -10.17 12.41 0.73
N ALA A 99 -11.28 12.17 0.04
CA ALA A 99 -11.90 10.85 -0.07
C ALA A 99 -11.47 10.20 -1.39
N PRO A 100 -11.38 8.87 -1.49
CA PRO A 100 -10.82 8.22 -2.68
C PRO A 100 -11.70 8.40 -3.94
N GLY A 101 -13.02 8.45 -3.81
CA GLY A 101 -13.93 8.40 -4.96
C GLY A 101 -13.59 7.25 -5.91
N ASP A 102 -13.56 7.53 -7.22
CA ASP A 102 -13.17 6.56 -8.25
C ASP A 102 -11.64 6.52 -8.51
N LYS A 103 -10.84 7.20 -7.68
CA LYS A 103 -9.39 7.28 -7.87
C LYS A 103 -8.73 5.93 -7.59
N THR A 104 -7.83 5.57 -8.49
CA THR A 104 -6.93 4.42 -8.33
C THR A 104 -5.57 4.90 -7.87
N TYR A 105 -4.98 4.17 -6.92
CA TYR A 105 -3.64 4.44 -6.40
C TYR A 105 -2.69 3.31 -6.79
N HIS A 106 -1.43 3.66 -7.04
CA HIS A 106 -0.37 2.72 -7.36
C HIS A 106 0.77 2.86 -6.34
N SER A 107 1.34 1.73 -5.91
CA SER A 107 2.56 1.72 -5.11
C SER A 107 3.77 2.20 -5.93
N VAL A 108 4.81 2.65 -5.23
CA VAL A 108 6.10 3.04 -5.83
C VAL A 108 6.94 1.82 -6.15
N ASP A 109 6.87 0.81 -5.29
CA ASP A 109 7.59 -0.45 -5.37
C ASP A 109 6.62 -1.63 -5.20
N ASN A 110 7.14 -2.84 -5.01
CA ASN A 110 6.34 -4.04 -4.79
C ASN A 110 5.71 -4.15 -3.38
N ASN A 111 5.74 -3.07 -2.59
CA ASN A 111 5.18 -3.00 -1.25
C ASN A 111 4.18 -1.84 -1.10
N LEU A 112 3.06 -2.12 -0.42
CA LEU A 112 2.07 -1.12 -0.04
C LEU A 112 1.61 -1.37 1.39
N ALA A 113 1.85 -0.41 2.27
CA ALA A 113 1.29 -0.40 3.61
C ALA A 113 0.01 0.46 3.64
N VAL A 114 -1.11 -0.16 4.00
CA VAL A 114 -2.41 0.51 4.19
C VAL A 114 -2.72 0.49 5.68
N THR A 115 -2.90 1.64 6.30
CA THR A 115 -3.23 1.77 7.73
C THR A 115 -4.59 2.43 7.91
N PHE A 116 -5.52 1.73 8.54
CA PHE A 116 -6.75 2.30 9.07
C PHE A 116 -6.55 2.67 10.54
N ARG A 117 -6.99 3.86 10.93
CA ARG A 117 -7.04 4.31 12.31
C ARG A 117 -8.37 4.98 12.61
N SER A 118 -8.98 4.63 13.73
CA SER A 118 -10.08 5.36 14.36
C SER A 118 -9.66 5.92 15.72
N ASP A 119 -10.11 7.13 16.04
CA ASP A 119 -9.82 7.83 17.28
C ASP A 119 -10.69 7.31 18.46
N TYR A 120 -10.85 8.06 19.57
CA TYR A 120 -11.61 7.57 20.73
C TYR A 120 -13.14 7.68 20.59
N SER A 121 -13.66 8.44 19.62
CA SER A 121 -15.08 8.78 19.53
C SER A 121 -15.55 9.00 18.09
N ASN A 122 -16.59 8.28 17.69
CA ASN A 122 -17.37 8.62 16.50
C ASN A 122 -18.61 9.43 16.89
N GLU A 123 -18.82 10.60 16.29
CA GLU A 123 -20.05 11.38 16.47
C GLU A 123 -21.25 10.78 15.72
N ASN A 124 -21.00 10.03 14.65
CA ASN A 124 -22.01 9.41 13.77
C ASN A 124 -21.69 7.94 13.45
N GLU A 125 -22.63 7.27 12.78
CA GLU A 125 -22.48 5.89 12.31
C GLU A 125 -21.71 5.84 10.97
N PHE A 126 -20.39 5.68 11.04
CA PHE A 126 -19.52 5.56 9.86
C PHE A 126 -19.24 4.09 9.52
N THR A 127 -19.61 3.68 8.30
CA THR A 127 -19.53 2.28 7.85
C THR A 127 -18.13 1.85 7.41
N GLY A 128 -17.17 2.78 7.36
CA GLY A 128 -15.78 2.49 7.09
C GLY A 128 -15.48 2.33 5.60
N PHE A 129 -14.68 1.34 5.22
CA PHE A 129 -14.24 1.19 3.84
C PHE A 129 -14.14 -0.26 3.37
N GLU A 130 -14.24 -0.44 2.06
CA GLU A 130 -13.85 -1.65 1.34
C GLU A 130 -12.93 -1.27 0.19
N ALA A 131 -11.82 -2.00 0.06
CA ALA A 131 -10.85 -1.81 -1.01
C ALA A 131 -10.39 -3.13 -1.59
N PHE A 132 -10.04 -3.09 -2.88
CA PHE A 132 -9.47 -4.20 -3.62
C PHE A 132 -8.13 -3.80 -4.20
N TYR A 133 -7.17 -4.72 -4.12
CA TYR A 133 -5.84 -4.53 -4.69
C TYR A 133 -5.48 -5.66 -5.63
N ALA A 134 -4.62 -5.36 -6.59
CA ALA A 134 -4.04 -6.32 -7.53
C ALA A 134 -2.60 -5.94 -7.89
N ALA A 135 -1.78 -6.95 -8.12
CA ALA A 135 -0.45 -6.81 -8.70
C ALA A 135 -0.58 -6.45 -10.17
N GLU A 136 0.21 -5.47 -10.60
CA GLU A 136 0.35 -5.06 -11.98
C GLU A 136 1.82 -5.13 -12.37
N ASP A 137 2.07 -5.68 -13.56
CA ASP A 137 3.40 -5.77 -14.12
C ASP A 137 3.99 -4.36 -14.32
N MET A 138 5.24 -4.16 -13.90
CA MET A 138 5.93 -2.90 -14.05
C MET A 138 6.59 -2.86 -15.43
N ASP A 139 6.08 -2.03 -16.34
CA ASP A 139 6.71 -1.87 -17.66
C ASP A 139 8.03 -1.09 -17.54
N GLU A 140 9.15 -1.81 -17.37
CA GLU A 140 10.46 -1.18 -17.24
C GLU A 140 10.94 -0.50 -18.51
N CYS A 141 10.34 -0.83 -19.67
CA CYS A 141 10.64 -0.17 -20.93
C CYS A 141 10.07 1.25 -21.01
N GLN A 142 9.09 1.59 -20.16
CA GLN A 142 8.58 2.95 -20.01
C GLN A 142 9.36 3.76 -18.96
N GLN A 143 10.23 3.11 -18.19
CA GLN A 143 11.04 3.79 -17.19
C GLN A 143 12.29 4.45 -17.80
N LEU A 144 12.61 5.64 -17.30
CA LEU A 144 13.84 6.35 -17.62
C LEU A 144 14.76 6.35 -16.40
N ILE A 145 15.99 5.87 -16.57
CA ILE A 145 17.04 5.93 -15.55
C ILE A 145 17.94 7.11 -15.89
N ASN A 146 18.01 8.13 -15.03
CA ASN A 146 18.77 9.36 -15.27
C ASN A 146 18.42 10.02 -16.63
N SER A 147 17.13 10.00 -16.99
CA SER A 147 16.60 10.49 -18.27
C SER A 147 17.01 9.70 -19.51
N GLU A 148 17.57 8.48 -19.35
CA GLU A 148 17.91 7.58 -20.44
C GLU A 148 17.06 6.30 -20.42
N PRO A 149 16.77 5.70 -21.59
CA PRO A 149 16.11 4.39 -21.66
C PRO A 149 16.93 3.29 -20.96
N ILE A 150 16.24 2.31 -20.38
CA ILE A 150 16.89 1.22 -19.64
C ILE A 150 17.74 0.28 -20.52
N CYS A 151 17.46 0.22 -21.82
CA CYS A 151 18.15 -0.58 -22.82
C CYS A 151 18.74 0.31 -23.92
N ASP A 152 19.94 -0.03 -24.40
CA ASP A 152 20.66 0.75 -25.42
C ASP A 152 19.98 0.70 -26.80
N HIS A 153 19.50 -0.48 -27.20
CA HIS A 153 18.83 -0.68 -28.49
C HIS A 153 17.35 -1.02 -28.38
N HIS A 154 17.02 -2.25 -27.96
CA HIS A 154 15.64 -2.73 -27.86
C HIS A 154 15.34 -3.17 -26.45
N CYS A 155 14.21 -2.72 -25.90
CA CYS A 155 13.67 -3.18 -24.62
C CYS A 155 12.48 -4.09 -24.86
N HIS A 156 12.40 -5.18 -24.09
CA HIS A 156 11.33 -6.16 -24.14
C HIS A 156 10.79 -6.37 -22.73
N ASN A 157 9.57 -5.90 -22.50
CA ASN A 157 8.85 -6.11 -21.24
C ASN A 157 8.19 -7.50 -21.22
N TYR A 158 8.18 -8.15 -20.06
CA TYR A 158 7.44 -9.38 -19.81
C TYR A 158 6.93 -9.40 -18.37
N LEU A 159 6.02 -10.32 -18.05
CA LEU A 159 5.45 -10.42 -16.72
C LEU A 159 6.54 -10.70 -15.65
N GLY A 160 6.80 -9.71 -14.79
CA GLY A 160 7.78 -9.75 -13.71
C GLY A 160 9.19 -9.31 -14.11
N GLY A 161 9.39 -8.70 -15.28
CA GLY A 161 10.66 -8.09 -15.63
C GLY A 161 10.84 -7.73 -17.09
N PHE A 162 12.08 -7.40 -17.46
CA PHE A 162 12.44 -7.04 -18.83
C PHE A 162 13.78 -7.63 -19.26
N TYR A 163 14.05 -7.59 -20.56
CA TYR A 163 15.38 -7.82 -21.11
C TYR A 163 15.68 -6.90 -22.28
N CYS A 164 16.97 -6.69 -22.55
CA CYS A 164 17.44 -5.90 -23.68
C CYS A 164 17.92 -6.79 -24.82
N SER A 165 17.76 -6.33 -26.07
CA SER A 165 18.39 -6.94 -27.23
C SER A 165 19.01 -5.90 -28.16
N CYS A 166 19.88 -6.36 -29.08
CA CYS A 166 20.66 -5.50 -29.96
C CYS A 166 20.21 -5.58 -31.41
N ARG A 167 20.41 -4.49 -32.16
CA ARG A 167 20.29 -4.47 -33.62
C ARG A 167 21.28 -5.44 -34.27
N ILE A 168 20.98 -5.84 -35.51
CA ILE A 168 21.84 -6.72 -36.30
C ILE A 168 23.25 -6.13 -36.41
N GLY A 169 24.28 -6.96 -36.16
CA GLY A 169 25.68 -6.54 -36.18
C GLY A 169 26.24 -6.07 -34.83
N TYR A 170 25.43 -6.08 -33.77
CA TYR A 170 25.87 -5.77 -32.40
C TYR A 170 25.65 -6.98 -31.48
N LEU A 171 26.49 -7.10 -30.46
CA LEU A 171 26.39 -8.09 -29.39
C LEU A 171 25.96 -7.43 -28.09
N LEU A 172 25.11 -8.12 -27.32
CA LEU A 172 24.71 -7.67 -25.99
C LEU A 172 25.88 -7.79 -25.02
N HIS A 173 26.27 -6.68 -24.42
CA HIS A 173 27.34 -6.61 -23.44
C HIS A 173 26.97 -7.40 -22.16
N LYS A 174 27.98 -7.77 -21.35
CA LYS A 174 27.80 -8.54 -20.10
C LYS A 174 26.91 -7.84 -19.07
N ASN A 175 26.77 -6.52 -19.15
CA ASN A 175 25.84 -5.76 -18.29
C ASN A 175 24.36 -5.95 -18.65
N ARG A 176 24.06 -6.72 -19.72
CA ARG A 176 22.70 -7.03 -20.21
C ARG A 176 21.89 -5.82 -20.67
N ARG A 177 22.54 -4.68 -20.93
CA ARG A 177 21.88 -3.42 -21.34
C ARG A 177 22.51 -2.77 -22.57
N THR A 178 23.83 -2.73 -22.63
CA THR A 178 24.61 -2.05 -23.69
C THR A 178 24.83 -2.97 -24.88
N CYS A 179 24.88 -2.40 -26.08
CA CYS A 179 25.18 -3.11 -27.32
C CYS A 179 26.54 -2.66 -27.87
N THR A 180 27.41 -3.62 -28.15
CA THR A 180 28.76 -3.38 -28.66
C THR A 180 28.94 -4.04 -30.02
N ALA A 181 29.60 -3.34 -30.95
CA ALA A 181 29.98 -3.90 -32.25
C ALA A 181 31.16 -4.88 -32.13
#